data_AF-A0A5E6V1A1-F1
#
_entry.id   AF-A0A5E6V1A1-F1
#
_cell.length_a   1.000
_cell.length_b   1.000
_cell.length_c   1.000
_cell.angle_alpha   90.00
_cell.angle_beta   90.00
_cell.angle_gamma   90.00
#
_symmetry.space_group_name_H-M   'P 1'
#
loop_
_entity.id
_entity.type
_entity.pdbx_description
1 polymer ?
#
loop_
_entity_poly.entity_id
_entity_poly.type
_entity_poly.pdbx_seq_one_letter_code
_entity_poly.pdbx_strand_id
1 'polypeptide(L)'
;MLPDLRLFFAALLTFAYLTASAAECPDWPPERARNEVGKLQQQIDLWDDSYHRQGRSLVADELYDQSRARLTQWRHCFNLSPPADPLRTARGTLPHPIAHTGLDKLHDQPAVEKWLRDRVDVWVQPKIDGVAVTLVYRSGLLAQAISRGDGQSGQDWTVPARQIPAIPQRLSQARDLIVQGELYWRLTDHVQARAGSLNARGSVAGLMARKVLSAEQAAGIDLFVWDWPQGPASVPERTAALTALGFPSTTAYSQPIASVIDAERWREHWYRSPLPFASDGIVLRQNQRPAAERWQARSPYWAIAWKYPFAQALAEVRQVHFKIGRTGRITPVLELTPVKLDDRQIRHVSVGSLQRWQTLDIRPGDQVAISLAGLTIPRLDRVVLRSSERAELNAPRAEDFHSLSCWQPTPGCESQFLARLTWLSSKQGLALPNVGPGTWEKLLATGRLNGLLDWLTLDAQELATIDGFGERSAARLADSFNRARQRPFAHWLKALGLPPTGQAHLGDSWLVLAQRDIEQWRAEADIGPGRAAQLSAFFRDPQVLGLSETLRDAGIDGF
;
A
#
# COMPACT_ATOMS: atom_id res chain seq x y z
N MET A 1 4.23 29.08 -62.87
CA MET A 1 5.01 29.18 -61.62
C MET A 1 4.04 29.43 -60.49
N LEU A 2 3.90 28.42 -59.62
CA LEU A 2 3.44 28.40 -58.22
C LEU A 2 2.16 29.15 -57.80
N PRO A 3 1.22 28.39 -57.22
CA PRO A 3 0.58 28.79 -55.97
C PRO A 3 0.66 27.63 -54.96
N ASP A 4 1.46 27.76 -53.91
CA ASP A 4 1.39 26.84 -52.75
C ASP A 4 1.70 27.61 -51.47
N LEU A 5 0.70 28.38 -51.01
CA LEU A 5 0.69 29.06 -49.72
C LEU A 5 -0.46 28.52 -48.86
N ARG A 6 -0.51 27.20 -48.65
CA ARG A 6 -1.41 26.56 -47.67
C ARG A 6 -0.83 25.24 -47.15
N LEU A 7 0.38 25.25 -46.58
CA LEU A 7 0.96 24.05 -45.96
C LEU A 7 1.83 24.32 -44.72
N PHE A 8 1.70 25.48 -44.07
CA PHE A 8 2.58 25.87 -42.96
C PHE A 8 1.91 26.09 -41.59
N PHE A 9 0.70 25.54 -41.38
CA PHE A 9 0.00 25.64 -40.08
C PHE A 9 -0.58 24.32 -39.54
N ALA A 10 -0.14 23.17 -40.06
CA ALA A 10 -0.60 21.85 -39.60
C ALA A 10 0.49 20.96 -38.99
N ALA A 11 1.72 21.48 -38.78
CA ALA A 11 2.86 20.68 -38.32
C ALA A 11 3.35 20.99 -36.90
N LEU A 12 2.58 21.71 -36.08
CA LEU A 12 3.03 22.16 -34.74
C LEU A 12 2.10 21.78 -33.57
N LEU A 13 1.17 20.84 -33.76
CA LEU A 13 0.21 20.42 -32.72
C LEU A 13 0.00 18.91 -32.61
N THR A 14 1.06 18.11 -32.74
CA THR A 14 1.04 16.66 -32.44
C THR A 14 2.24 16.20 -31.60
N PHE A 15 2.74 17.06 -30.72
CA PHE A 15 3.59 16.67 -29.59
C PHE A 15 2.83 16.91 -28.28
N ALA A 16 1.75 16.17 -28.07
CA ALA A 16 0.96 16.27 -26.84
C ALA A 16 0.49 14.87 -26.43
N TYR A 17 1.07 14.40 -25.32
CA TYR A 17 0.60 13.35 -24.43
C TYR A 17 0.64 11.89 -24.92
N LEU A 18 1.85 11.36 -25.07
CA LEU A 18 2.14 9.99 -24.63
C LEU A 18 2.64 10.04 -23.17
N THR A 19 1.74 10.24 -22.21
CA THR A 19 2.04 9.96 -20.79
C THR A 19 1.89 8.46 -20.53
N ALA A 20 2.73 7.67 -21.21
CA ALA A 20 3.15 6.42 -20.60
C ALA A 20 4.04 6.84 -19.43
N SER A 21 3.63 6.55 -18.19
CA SER A 21 4.56 6.60 -17.05
C SER A 21 5.63 5.52 -17.26
N ALA A 22 6.59 5.80 -18.14
CA ALA A 22 7.88 5.16 -18.07
C ALA A 22 8.47 5.64 -16.74
N ALA A 23 8.47 4.77 -15.74
CA ALA A 23 9.20 5.05 -14.51
C ALA A 23 10.65 5.34 -14.92
N GLU A 24 11.12 6.54 -14.60
CA GLU A 24 12.44 7.03 -14.99
C GLU A 24 13.50 6.01 -14.57
N CYS A 25 14.41 5.71 -15.50
CA CYS A 25 15.53 4.83 -15.21
C CYS A 25 16.40 5.47 -14.13
N PRO A 26 16.82 4.74 -13.09
CA PRO A 26 17.71 5.30 -12.08
C PRO A 26 19.03 5.73 -12.72
N ASP A 27 19.55 6.90 -12.32
CA ASP A 27 20.86 7.39 -12.74
C ASP A 27 21.97 6.75 -11.88
N TRP A 28 22.15 5.43 -12.04
CA TRP A 28 23.14 4.67 -11.29
C TRP A 28 24.40 4.43 -12.12
N PRO A 29 25.60 4.54 -11.51
CA PRO A 29 26.81 4.02 -12.11
C PRO A 29 26.69 2.53 -12.43
N PRO A 30 27.38 2.01 -13.48
CA PRO A 30 27.25 0.61 -13.89
C PRO A 30 27.50 -0.42 -12.78
N GLU A 31 28.44 -0.16 -11.88
CA GLU A 31 28.74 -1.01 -10.71
C GLU A 31 27.53 -1.12 -9.77
N ARG A 32 26.96 0.03 -9.37
CA ARG A 32 25.76 0.09 -8.52
C ARG A 32 24.58 -0.61 -9.19
N ALA A 33 24.37 -0.36 -10.49
CA ALA A 33 23.30 -0.99 -11.24
C ALA A 33 23.38 -2.53 -11.21
N ARG A 34 24.57 -3.11 -11.42
CA ARG A 34 24.79 -4.55 -11.32
C ARG A 34 24.51 -5.08 -9.91
N ASN A 35 24.93 -4.35 -8.88
CA ASN A 35 24.72 -4.74 -7.49
C ASN A 35 23.23 -4.73 -7.09
N GLU A 36 22.50 -3.66 -7.42
CA GLU A 36 21.06 -3.56 -7.12
C GLU A 36 20.24 -4.61 -7.88
N VAL A 37 20.52 -4.78 -9.19
CA VAL A 37 19.88 -5.82 -10.01
C VAL A 37 20.21 -7.21 -9.48
N GLY A 38 21.46 -7.46 -9.10
CA GLY A 38 21.91 -8.73 -8.53
C GLY A 38 21.21 -9.07 -7.21
N LYS A 39 21.10 -8.11 -6.29
CA LYS A 39 20.38 -8.29 -5.03
C LYS A 39 18.90 -8.59 -5.24
N LEU A 40 18.24 -7.84 -6.12
CA LEU A 40 16.83 -8.07 -6.43
C LEU A 40 16.61 -9.45 -7.08
N GLN A 41 17.48 -9.87 -7.99
CA GLN A 41 17.42 -11.22 -8.56
C GLN A 41 17.59 -12.30 -7.49
N GLN A 42 18.59 -12.18 -6.61
CA GLN A 42 18.81 -13.14 -5.52
C GLN A 42 17.59 -13.23 -4.58
N GLN A 43 16.96 -12.09 -4.30
CA GLN A 43 15.76 -12.04 -3.46
C GLN A 43 14.57 -12.74 -4.13
N ILE A 44 14.38 -12.54 -5.44
CA ILE A 44 13.34 -13.23 -6.23
C ILE A 44 13.63 -14.73 -6.31
N ASP A 45 14.89 -15.12 -6.51
CA ASP A 45 15.30 -16.53 -6.57
C ASP A 45 14.98 -17.26 -5.27
N LEU A 46 15.21 -16.63 -4.12
CA LEU A 46 14.82 -17.16 -2.81
C LEU A 46 13.30 -17.35 -2.70
N TRP A 47 12.52 -16.38 -3.18
CA TRP A 47 11.06 -16.47 -3.15
C TRP A 47 10.53 -17.56 -4.07
N ASP A 48 11.06 -17.66 -5.30
CA ASP A 48 10.72 -18.72 -6.26
C ASP A 48 11.01 -20.10 -5.68
N ASP A 49 12.17 -20.25 -5.04
CA ASP A 49 12.58 -21.50 -4.42
C ASP A 49 11.69 -21.92 -3.27
N SER A 50 11.46 -20.99 -2.33
CA SER A 50 10.60 -21.20 -1.17
C SER A 50 9.17 -21.54 -1.60
N TYR A 51 8.66 -20.87 -2.62
CA TYR A 51 7.31 -21.12 -3.11
C TYR A 51 7.20 -22.46 -3.85
N HIS A 52 8.03 -22.71 -4.86
CA HIS A 52 7.89 -23.88 -5.74
C HIS A 52 8.35 -25.20 -5.12
N ARG A 53 9.44 -25.19 -4.33
CA ARG A 53 10.00 -26.41 -3.74
C ARG A 53 9.60 -26.61 -2.29
N GLN A 54 9.51 -25.54 -1.51
CA GLN A 54 9.25 -25.63 -0.07
C GLN A 54 7.77 -25.42 0.27
N GLY A 55 6.95 -24.97 -0.69
CA GLY A 55 5.52 -24.72 -0.47
C GLY A 55 5.25 -23.59 0.51
N ARG A 56 6.17 -22.62 0.63
CA ARG A 56 6.11 -21.50 1.58
C ARG A 56 6.18 -20.16 0.84
N SER A 57 5.15 -19.33 1.01
CA SER A 57 5.18 -17.95 0.51
C SER A 57 5.80 -17.01 1.53
N LEU A 58 6.95 -16.41 1.19
CA LEU A 58 7.69 -15.48 2.07
C LEU A 58 7.30 -14.01 1.83
N VAL A 59 6.64 -13.73 0.71
CA VAL A 59 6.28 -12.40 0.23
C VAL A 59 4.86 -12.45 -0.33
N ALA A 60 4.11 -11.36 -0.23
CA ALA A 60 2.79 -11.30 -0.85
C ALA A 60 2.92 -11.35 -2.38
N ASP A 61 1.98 -12.02 -3.07
CA ASP A 61 1.98 -12.18 -4.52
C ASP A 61 2.08 -10.84 -5.25
N GLU A 62 1.41 -9.78 -4.76
CA GLU A 62 1.47 -8.47 -5.40
C GLU A 62 2.84 -7.81 -5.25
N LEU A 63 3.52 -8.00 -4.13
CA LEU A 63 4.87 -7.49 -3.91
C LEU A 63 5.90 -8.27 -4.75
N TYR A 64 5.70 -9.58 -4.92
CA TYR A 64 6.50 -10.41 -5.84
C TYR A 64 6.36 -9.93 -7.29
N ASP A 65 5.12 -9.75 -7.75
CA ASP A 65 4.82 -9.25 -9.10
C ASP A 65 5.45 -7.87 -9.35
N GLN A 66 5.33 -6.95 -8.38
CA GLN A 66 5.94 -5.61 -8.46
C GLN A 66 7.48 -5.68 -8.46
N SER A 67 8.06 -6.56 -7.64
CA SER A 67 9.51 -6.78 -7.61
C SER A 67 10.04 -7.33 -8.93
N ARG A 68 9.31 -8.26 -9.56
CA ARG A 68 9.64 -8.77 -10.89
C ARG A 68 9.52 -7.72 -11.98
N ALA A 69 8.45 -6.92 -11.97
CA ALA A 69 8.30 -5.82 -12.90
C ALA A 69 9.47 -4.84 -12.77
N ARG A 70 9.88 -4.53 -11.53
CA ARG A 70 11.05 -3.71 -11.24
C ARG A 70 12.35 -4.32 -11.76
N LEU A 71 12.58 -5.62 -11.56
CA LEU A 71 13.76 -6.31 -12.07
C LEU A 71 13.85 -6.23 -13.60
N THR A 72 12.75 -6.46 -14.30
CA THR A 72 12.66 -6.32 -15.76
C THR A 72 12.99 -4.89 -16.19
N GLN A 73 12.40 -3.90 -15.51
CA GLN A 73 12.64 -2.48 -15.78
C GLN A 73 14.12 -2.12 -15.58
N TRP A 74 14.72 -2.47 -14.44
CA TRP A 74 16.13 -2.15 -14.18
C TRP A 74 17.07 -2.81 -15.18
N ARG A 75 16.84 -4.08 -15.53
CA ARG A 75 17.64 -4.74 -16.57
C ARG A 75 17.52 -4.04 -17.92
N HIS A 76 16.33 -3.59 -18.29
CA HIS A 76 16.13 -2.80 -19.50
C HIS A 76 16.89 -1.46 -19.44
N CYS A 77 16.77 -0.72 -18.34
CA CYS A 77 17.45 0.56 -18.12
C CYS A 77 18.97 0.47 -18.28
N PHE A 78 19.58 -0.62 -17.82
CA PHE A 78 21.03 -0.81 -17.83
C PHE A 78 21.51 -1.79 -18.91
N ASN A 79 20.67 -2.10 -19.90
CA ASN A 79 20.96 -3.00 -21.01
C ASN A 79 21.57 -4.35 -20.57
N LEU A 80 21.01 -4.94 -19.51
CA LEU A 80 21.41 -6.24 -18.98
C LEU A 80 20.55 -7.35 -19.60
N SER A 81 21.07 -8.58 -19.61
CA SER A 81 20.33 -9.75 -20.10
C SER A 81 18.97 -9.88 -19.40
N PRO A 82 17.90 -10.34 -20.08
CA PRO A 82 16.59 -10.54 -19.47
C PRO A 82 16.63 -11.40 -18.20
N PRO A 83 15.64 -11.26 -17.29
CA PRO A 83 15.57 -12.11 -16.12
C PRO A 83 15.37 -13.58 -16.50
N ALA A 84 15.87 -14.47 -15.64
CA ALA A 84 15.64 -15.90 -15.79
C ALA A 84 14.14 -16.23 -15.72
N ASP A 85 13.74 -17.37 -16.30
CA ASP A 85 12.37 -17.86 -16.21
C ASP A 85 11.99 -18.10 -14.73
N PRO A 86 10.97 -17.39 -14.21
CA PRO A 86 10.52 -17.56 -12.82
C PRO A 86 10.02 -18.98 -12.52
N LEU A 87 9.57 -19.73 -13.53
CA LEU A 87 9.05 -21.09 -13.35
C LEU A 87 10.12 -22.17 -13.42
N ARG A 88 11.41 -21.81 -13.55
CA ARG A 88 12.52 -22.78 -13.64
C ARG A 88 12.56 -23.77 -12.48
N THR A 89 12.19 -23.34 -11.27
CA THR A 89 12.16 -24.20 -10.07
C THR A 89 10.82 -24.90 -9.87
N ALA A 90 9.80 -24.57 -10.67
CA ALA A 90 8.47 -25.19 -10.63
C ALA A 90 8.36 -26.47 -11.49
N ARG A 91 9.27 -26.63 -12.46
CA ARG A 91 9.24 -27.76 -13.41
C ARG A 91 9.23 -29.10 -12.67
N GLY A 92 8.29 -29.96 -13.05
CA GLY A 92 8.25 -31.36 -12.60
C GLY A 92 8.56 -32.34 -13.72
N THR A 93 8.49 -33.64 -13.41
CA THR A 93 8.88 -34.72 -14.32
C THR A 93 7.74 -35.22 -15.21
N LEU A 94 6.48 -34.86 -14.91
CA LEU A 94 5.32 -35.33 -15.67
C LEU A 94 4.97 -34.33 -16.79
N PRO A 95 5.01 -34.73 -18.06
CA PRO A 95 4.55 -33.87 -19.15
C PRO A 95 3.04 -33.68 -19.08
N HIS A 96 2.59 -32.45 -19.34
CA HIS A 96 1.16 -32.18 -19.48
C HIS A 96 0.65 -32.74 -20.81
N PRO A 97 -0.52 -33.41 -20.83
CA PRO A 97 -1.13 -33.83 -22.09
C PRO A 97 -1.59 -32.62 -22.93
N ILE A 98 -1.97 -31.52 -22.26
CA ILE A 98 -2.29 -30.22 -22.87
C ILE A 98 -1.58 -29.14 -22.06
N ALA A 99 -0.82 -28.27 -22.72
CA ALA A 99 -0.05 -27.21 -22.06
C ALA A 99 -0.96 -26.20 -21.31
N HIS A 100 -0.45 -25.62 -20.23
CA HIS A 100 -1.11 -24.48 -19.55
C HIS A 100 -0.68 -23.16 -20.18
N THR A 101 -1.62 -22.36 -20.66
CA THR A 101 -1.31 -21.10 -21.36
C THR A 101 -0.92 -19.96 -20.41
N GLY A 102 -1.54 -19.86 -19.23
CA GLY A 102 -1.39 -18.65 -18.40
C GLY A 102 -2.23 -17.49 -18.96
N LEU A 103 -1.99 -16.27 -18.48
CA LEU A 103 -2.80 -15.09 -18.81
C LEU A 103 -1.94 -13.82 -18.81
N ASP A 104 -2.18 -12.95 -19.80
CA ASP A 104 -1.66 -11.58 -19.75
C ASP A 104 -2.44 -10.77 -18.70
N LYS A 105 -1.71 -10.01 -17.90
CA LYS A 105 -2.24 -9.22 -16.78
C LYS A 105 -2.44 -7.78 -17.24
N LEU A 106 -3.69 -7.31 -17.24
CA LEU A 106 -4.05 -5.91 -17.48
C LEU A 106 -4.43 -5.26 -16.15
N HIS A 107 -4.04 -3.98 -16.00
CA HIS A 107 -4.16 -3.25 -14.74
C HIS A 107 -5.15 -2.09 -14.80
N ASP A 108 -5.48 -1.59 -15.98
CA ASP A 108 -6.39 -0.46 -16.17
C ASP A 108 -7.50 -0.78 -17.17
N GLN A 109 -8.60 -0.04 -17.04
CA GLN A 109 -9.77 -0.16 -17.88
C GLN A 109 -9.48 0.15 -19.36
N PRO A 110 -8.70 1.19 -19.73
CA PRO A 110 -8.39 1.47 -21.13
C PRO A 110 -7.68 0.30 -21.85
N ALA A 111 -6.78 -0.42 -21.19
CA ALA A 111 -6.12 -1.59 -21.76
C ALA A 111 -7.12 -2.74 -22.01
N VAL A 112 -8.07 -2.95 -21.09
CA VAL A 112 -9.13 -3.97 -21.25
C VAL A 112 -10.10 -3.59 -22.36
N GLU A 113 -10.50 -2.33 -22.42
CA GLU A 113 -11.34 -1.81 -23.51
C GLU A 113 -10.66 -1.99 -24.86
N LYS A 114 -9.36 -1.69 -24.96
CA LYS A 114 -8.56 -1.95 -26.16
C LYS A 114 -8.54 -3.43 -26.54
N TRP A 115 -8.43 -4.33 -25.58
CA TRP A 115 -8.47 -5.77 -25.83
C TRP A 115 -9.85 -6.22 -26.32
N LEU A 116 -10.94 -5.64 -25.79
CA LEU A 116 -12.31 -5.99 -26.17
C LEU A 116 -12.72 -5.52 -27.58
N ARG A 117 -12.15 -4.42 -28.10
CA ARG A 117 -12.55 -3.84 -29.40
C ARG A 117 -12.62 -4.83 -30.57
N ASP A 118 -11.69 -5.79 -30.61
CA ASP A 118 -11.57 -6.73 -31.73
C ASP A 118 -12.16 -8.12 -31.40
N ARG A 119 -13.03 -8.22 -30.39
CA ARG A 119 -13.49 -9.50 -29.83
C ARG A 119 -15.00 -9.49 -29.58
N VAL A 120 -15.63 -10.64 -29.81
CA VAL A 120 -17.06 -10.90 -29.57
C VAL A 120 -17.23 -12.13 -28.69
N ASP A 121 -18.43 -12.31 -28.14
CA ASP A 121 -18.78 -13.45 -27.27
C ASP A 121 -17.78 -13.63 -26.12
N VAL A 122 -17.50 -12.57 -25.38
CA VAL A 122 -16.56 -12.60 -24.26
C VAL A 122 -17.31 -12.97 -22.98
N TRP A 123 -16.66 -13.80 -22.18
CA TRP A 123 -17.13 -14.28 -20.89
C TRP A 123 -16.18 -13.85 -19.78
N VAL A 124 -16.72 -13.63 -18.59
CA VAL A 124 -15.95 -13.29 -17.39
C VAL A 124 -16.14 -14.34 -16.32
N GLN A 125 -15.06 -14.56 -15.57
CA GLN A 125 -15.01 -15.42 -14.39
C GLN A 125 -14.18 -14.75 -13.30
N PRO A 126 -14.42 -15.00 -12.00
CA PRO A 126 -13.51 -14.57 -10.96
C PRO A 126 -12.16 -15.27 -11.17
N LYS A 127 -11.08 -14.53 -11.00
CA LYS A 127 -9.73 -15.09 -11.04
C LYS A 127 -9.42 -15.65 -9.65
N ILE A 128 -9.76 -16.92 -9.45
CA ILE A 128 -9.58 -17.62 -8.18
C ILE A 128 -8.09 -17.68 -7.82
N ASP A 129 -7.79 -17.34 -6.56
CA ASP A 129 -6.43 -17.31 -6.05
C ASP A 129 -6.05 -18.67 -5.44
N GLY A 130 -5.52 -19.55 -6.29
CA GLY A 130 -5.16 -20.92 -5.95
C GLY A 130 -3.95 -21.43 -6.70
N VAL A 131 -3.89 -22.75 -6.89
CA VAL A 131 -2.87 -23.40 -7.71
C VAL A 131 -3.50 -24.21 -8.84
N ALA A 132 -3.03 -23.94 -10.07
CA ALA A 132 -3.50 -24.64 -11.26
C ALA A 132 -3.13 -26.13 -11.25
N VAL A 133 -4.09 -26.96 -11.68
CA VAL A 133 -3.99 -28.43 -11.76
C VAL A 133 -4.54 -28.95 -13.08
N THR A 134 -3.91 -29.97 -13.65
CA THR A 134 -4.49 -30.81 -14.71
C THR A 134 -5.00 -32.10 -14.07
N LEU A 135 -6.27 -32.44 -14.30
CA LEU A 135 -6.84 -33.74 -13.92
C LEU A 135 -7.07 -34.58 -15.18
N VAL A 136 -6.57 -35.81 -15.14
CA VAL A 136 -6.70 -36.78 -16.23
C VAL A 136 -7.57 -37.93 -15.74
N TYR A 137 -8.70 -38.13 -16.40
CA TYR A 137 -9.60 -39.25 -16.17
C TYR A 137 -9.49 -40.25 -17.31
N ARG A 138 -9.48 -41.54 -16.98
CA ARG A 138 -9.53 -42.65 -17.93
C ARG A 138 -10.72 -43.54 -17.60
N SER A 139 -11.59 -43.77 -18.59
CA SER A 139 -12.85 -44.52 -18.40
C SER A 139 -13.68 -44.02 -17.21
N GLY A 140 -13.64 -42.71 -16.94
CA GLY A 140 -14.35 -42.07 -15.83
C GLY A 140 -13.67 -42.11 -14.47
N LEU A 141 -12.48 -42.70 -14.32
CA LEU A 141 -11.74 -42.75 -13.05
C LEU A 141 -10.55 -41.78 -13.05
N LEU A 142 -10.29 -41.11 -11.92
CA LEU A 142 -9.14 -40.22 -11.77
C LEU A 142 -7.83 -41.01 -11.90
N ALA A 143 -7.14 -40.82 -13.02
CA ALA A 143 -5.88 -41.49 -13.31
C ALA A 143 -4.68 -40.68 -12.80
N GLN A 144 -4.67 -39.36 -13.05
CA GLN A 144 -3.55 -38.49 -12.69
C GLN A 144 -4.04 -37.09 -12.29
N ALA A 145 -3.32 -36.46 -11.35
CA ALA A 145 -3.39 -35.03 -11.08
C ALA A 145 -1.99 -34.44 -11.20
N ILE A 146 -1.83 -33.40 -12.02
CA ILE A 146 -0.52 -32.83 -12.36
C ILE A 146 -0.54 -31.34 -11.99
N SER A 147 0.45 -30.89 -11.22
CA SER A 147 0.63 -29.45 -10.95
C SER A 147 0.90 -28.67 -12.23
N ARG A 148 0.70 -27.35 -12.25
CA ARG A 148 1.05 -26.53 -13.42
C ARG A 148 2.53 -26.64 -13.82
N GLY A 149 3.44 -26.57 -12.85
CA GLY A 149 4.89 -26.49 -13.09
C GLY A 149 5.27 -25.33 -14.02
N ASP A 150 6.03 -25.61 -15.07
CA ASP A 150 6.42 -24.62 -16.11
C ASP A 150 5.35 -24.44 -17.20
N GLY A 151 4.21 -25.12 -17.06
CA GLY A 151 3.11 -25.15 -18.01
C GLY A 151 3.24 -26.20 -19.12
N GLN A 152 4.42 -26.82 -19.27
CA GLN A 152 4.66 -27.96 -20.15
C GLN A 152 4.83 -29.26 -19.36
N SER A 153 5.42 -29.19 -18.18
CA SER A 153 5.62 -30.31 -17.27
C SER A 153 5.40 -29.89 -15.81
N GLY A 154 4.79 -30.76 -15.04
CA GLY A 154 4.40 -30.53 -13.65
C GLY A 154 4.78 -31.67 -12.72
N GLN A 155 4.51 -31.46 -11.44
CA GLN A 155 4.71 -32.45 -10.38
C GLN A 155 3.50 -33.38 -10.29
N ASP A 156 3.74 -34.62 -9.87
CA ASP A 156 2.66 -35.57 -9.60
C ASP A 156 1.96 -35.22 -8.29
N TRP A 157 0.71 -34.79 -8.40
CA TRP A 157 -0.18 -34.48 -7.28
C TRP A 157 -1.27 -35.54 -7.10
N THR A 158 -1.16 -36.70 -7.75
CA THR A 158 -2.21 -37.73 -7.74
C THR A 158 -2.51 -38.23 -6.32
N VAL A 159 -1.50 -38.44 -5.49
CA VAL A 159 -1.66 -38.93 -4.11
C VAL A 159 -2.42 -37.94 -3.21
N PRO A 160 -2.01 -36.66 -3.08
CA PRO A 160 -2.80 -35.69 -2.32
C PRO A 160 -4.15 -35.38 -2.98
N ALA A 161 -4.24 -35.36 -4.32
CA ALA A 161 -5.51 -35.11 -5.02
C ALA A 161 -6.58 -36.16 -4.72
N ARG A 162 -6.21 -37.43 -4.54
CA ARG A 162 -7.14 -38.51 -4.16
C ARG A 162 -7.75 -38.32 -2.76
N GLN A 163 -7.13 -37.51 -1.91
CA GLN A 163 -7.64 -37.24 -0.55
C GLN A 163 -8.63 -36.07 -0.53
N ILE A 164 -8.64 -35.21 -1.57
CA ILE A 164 -9.47 -34.00 -1.63
C ILE A 164 -10.90 -34.36 -2.06
N PRO A 165 -11.92 -34.15 -1.20
CA PRO A 165 -13.31 -34.52 -1.52
C PRO A 165 -13.90 -33.80 -2.74
N ALA A 166 -13.43 -32.57 -3.01
CA ALA A 166 -13.87 -31.77 -4.14
C ALA A 166 -13.42 -32.32 -5.51
N ILE A 167 -12.44 -33.24 -5.54
CA ILE A 167 -11.99 -33.88 -6.77
C ILE A 167 -12.78 -35.19 -6.95
N PRO A 168 -13.68 -35.28 -7.95
CA PRO A 168 -14.42 -36.52 -8.18
C PRO A 168 -13.45 -37.66 -8.47
N GLN A 169 -13.50 -38.73 -7.68
CA GLN A 169 -12.69 -39.94 -7.95
C GLN A 169 -13.23 -40.74 -9.13
N ARG A 170 -14.54 -40.62 -9.37
CA ARG A 170 -15.28 -41.18 -10.49
C ARG A 170 -16.22 -40.12 -11.06
N LEU A 171 -16.22 -39.96 -12.38
CA LEU A 171 -17.16 -39.10 -13.10
C LEU A 171 -18.56 -39.71 -13.11
N SER A 172 -19.58 -38.85 -13.18
CA SER A 172 -20.98 -39.26 -13.33
C SER A 172 -21.24 -40.06 -14.61
N GLN A 173 -20.43 -39.84 -15.65
CA GLN A 173 -20.46 -40.58 -16.91
C GLN A 173 -19.06 -41.09 -17.23
N ALA A 174 -18.93 -42.39 -17.51
CA ALA A 174 -17.64 -43.00 -17.81
C ALA A 174 -17.10 -42.54 -19.17
N ARG A 175 -16.01 -41.77 -19.15
CA ARG A 175 -15.31 -41.29 -20.36
C ARG A 175 -13.88 -40.90 -20.05
N ASP A 176 -13.07 -40.80 -21.09
CA ASP A 176 -11.79 -40.11 -21.00
C ASP A 176 -12.03 -38.60 -20.99
N LEU A 177 -11.34 -37.91 -20.07
CA LEU A 177 -11.52 -36.48 -19.84
C LEU A 177 -10.21 -35.89 -19.32
N ILE A 178 -9.81 -34.76 -19.91
CA ILE A 178 -8.75 -33.90 -19.40
C ILE A 178 -9.40 -32.58 -19.06
N VAL A 179 -9.27 -32.15 -17.81
CA VAL A 179 -9.70 -30.82 -17.36
C VAL A 179 -8.54 -30.08 -16.74
N GLN A 180 -8.57 -28.76 -16.90
CA GLN A 180 -7.67 -27.84 -16.21
C GLN A 180 -8.49 -26.98 -15.25
N GLY A 181 -8.00 -26.87 -14.02
CA GLY A 181 -8.71 -26.22 -12.93
C GLY A 181 -7.76 -25.55 -11.97
N GLU A 182 -8.33 -24.96 -10.93
CA GLU A 182 -7.64 -24.31 -9.83
C GLU A 182 -8.03 -25.01 -8.53
N LEU A 183 -7.04 -25.47 -7.76
CA LEU A 183 -7.23 -25.89 -6.38
C LEU A 183 -7.09 -24.67 -5.49
N TYR A 184 -8.06 -24.41 -4.62
CA TYR A 184 -8.10 -23.22 -3.79
C TYR A 184 -8.52 -23.54 -2.36
N TRP A 185 -8.16 -22.66 -1.42
CA TRP A 185 -8.56 -22.81 -0.02
C TRP A 185 -9.97 -22.25 0.17
N ARG A 186 -10.86 -23.06 0.76
CA ARG A 186 -12.22 -22.64 1.10
C ARG A 186 -12.17 -21.52 2.14
N LEU A 187 -12.90 -20.45 1.86
CA LEU A 187 -13.13 -19.37 2.81
C LEU A 187 -14.64 -19.19 3.02
N THR A 188 -15.03 -18.70 4.18
CA THR A 188 -16.43 -18.40 4.50
C THR A 188 -16.63 -16.90 4.46
N ASP A 189 -17.62 -16.43 3.70
CA ASP A 189 -17.98 -15.01 3.55
C ASP A 189 -16.80 -14.07 3.24
N HIS A 190 -15.84 -14.54 2.44
CA HIS A 190 -14.63 -13.79 2.15
C HIS A 190 -14.91 -12.60 1.25
N VAL A 191 -14.54 -11.40 1.71
CA VAL A 191 -14.65 -10.17 0.91
C VAL A 191 -13.25 -9.68 0.56
N GLN A 192 -12.88 -9.82 -0.71
CA GLN A 192 -11.52 -9.52 -1.17
C GLN A 192 -11.10 -8.07 -0.87
N ALA A 193 -11.98 -7.09 -1.08
CA ALA A 193 -11.71 -5.67 -0.79
C ALA A 193 -11.42 -5.36 0.68
N ARG A 194 -11.73 -6.26 1.62
CA ARG A 194 -11.52 -6.08 3.06
C ARG A 194 -10.37 -6.94 3.59
N ALA A 195 -10.31 -8.19 3.16
CA ALA A 195 -9.42 -9.20 3.73
C ALA A 195 -8.19 -9.52 2.86
N GLY A 196 -8.19 -9.15 1.58
CA GLY A 196 -7.12 -9.51 0.64
C GLY A 196 -6.99 -11.02 0.44
N SER A 197 -5.86 -11.49 -0.08
CA SER A 197 -5.68 -12.91 -0.45
C SER A 197 -5.37 -13.88 0.69
N LEU A 198 -5.12 -13.40 1.92
CA LEU A 198 -4.83 -14.21 3.12
C LEU A 198 -3.76 -15.32 2.95
N ASN A 199 -2.89 -15.23 1.94
CA ASN A 199 -1.95 -16.30 1.54
C ASN A 199 -2.64 -17.67 1.28
N ALA A 200 -3.89 -17.65 0.80
CA ALA A 200 -4.69 -18.84 0.50
C ALA A 200 -3.98 -19.74 -0.51
N ARG A 201 -3.48 -19.16 -1.60
CA ARG A 201 -2.71 -19.86 -2.63
C ARG A 201 -1.46 -20.56 -2.10
N GLY A 202 -0.66 -19.86 -1.30
CA GLY A 202 0.55 -20.43 -0.69
C GLY A 202 0.23 -21.63 0.21
N SER A 203 -0.89 -21.56 0.92
CA SER A 203 -1.37 -22.64 1.79
C SER A 203 -1.71 -23.90 0.97
N VAL A 204 -2.46 -23.77 -0.13
CA VAL A 204 -2.78 -24.90 -1.00
C VAL A 204 -1.53 -25.47 -1.66
N ALA A 205 -0.63 -24.61 -2.17
CA ALA A 205 0.64 -25.05 -2.75
C ALA A 205 1.44 -25.92 -1.77
N GLY A 206 1.56 -25.48 -0.51
CA GLY A 206 2.26 -26.21 0.53
C GLY A 206 1.58 -27.49 1.00
N LEU A 207 0.25 -27.59 0.90
CA LEU A 207 -0.49 -28.82 1.16
C LEU A 207 -0.30 -29.83 0.03
N MET A 208 -0.37 -29.38 -1.23
CA MET A 208 -0.20 -30.24 -2.40
C MET A 208 1.22 -30.81 -2.55
N ALA A 209 2.22 -30.18 -1.94
CA ALA A 209 3.58 -30.72 -1.84
C ALA A 209 3.71 -31.90 -0.85
N ARG A 210 2.66 -32.24 -0.09
CA ARG A 210 2.67 -33.32 0.91
C ARG A 210 2.11 -34.62 0.33
N LYS A 211 2.53 -35.75 0.90
CA LYS A 211 1.99 -37.07 0.56
C LYS A 211 0.66 -37.37 1.27
N VAL A 212 0.48 -36.84 2.48
CA VAL A 212 -0.70 -37.09 3.33
C VAL A 212 -1.26 -35.77 3.81
N LEU A 213 -2.57 -35.63 3.70
CA LEU A 213 -3.38 -34.54 4.22
C LEU A 213 -4.20 -35.06 5.40
N SER A 214 -4.37 -34.26 6.43
CA SER A 214 -5.44 -34.52 7.42
C SER A 214 -6.82 -34.34 6.76
N ALA A 215 -7.85 -34.95 7.35
CA ALA A 215 -9.22 -34.83 6.84
C ALA A 215 -9.68 -33.36 6.75
N GLU A 216 -9.32 -32.54 7.73
CA GLU A 216 -9.60 -31.10 7.75
C GLU A 216 -8.87 -30.35 6.62
N GLN A 217 -7.57 -30.62 6.42
CA GLN A 217 -6.80 -30.02 5.33
C GLN A 217 -7.36 -30.39 3.96
N ALA A 218 -7.74 -31.66 3.77
CA ALA A 218 -8.30 -32.12 2.52
C ALA A 218 -9.69 -31.53 2.25
N ALA A 219 -10.55 -31.43 3.27
CA ALA A 219 -11.86 -30.80 3.17
C ALA A 219 -11.77 -29.28 2.95
N GLY A 220 -10.71 -28.65 3.44
CA GLY A 220 -10.43 -27.22 3.24
C GLY A 220 -10.00 -26.85 1.82
N ILE A 221 -9.59 -27.82 0.99
CA ILE A 221 -9.27 -27.57 -0.42
C ILE A 221 -10.50 -27.85 -1.29
N ASP A 222 -10.82 -26.91 -2.18
CA ASP A 222 -11.87 -27.07 -3.19
C ASP A 222 -11.30 -26.90 -4.60
N LEU A 223 -12.11 -27.24 -5.61
CA LEU A 223 -11.73 -27.26 -7.02
C LEU A 223 -12.65 -26.36 -7.84
N PHE A 224 -12.05 -25.53 -8.69
CA PHE A 224 -12.76 -24.83 -9.76
C PHE A 224 -12.19 -25.25 -11.11
N VAL A 225 -12.99 -25.97 -11.91
CA VAL A 225 -12.59 -26.33 -13.27
C VAL A 225 -12.87 -25.16 -14.20
N TRP A 226 -11.82 -24.48 -14.63
CA TRP A 226 -11.92 -23.34 -15.55
C TRP A 226 -11.86 -23.76 -17.02
N ASP A 227 -11.42 -24.98 -17.34
CA ASP A 227 -11.52 -25.48 -18.72
C ASP A 227 -11.59 -27.00 -18.88
N TRP A 228 -12.19 -27.38 -20.00
CA TRP A 228 -12.09 -28.69 -20.63
C TRP A 228 -11.50 -28.48 -22.03
N PRO A 229 -10.19 -28.67 -22.23
CA PRO A 229 -9.51 -28.30 -23.48
C PRO A 229 -10.10 -28.94 -24.74
N GLN A 230 -10.54 -30.20 -24.66
CA GLN A 230 -11.18 -30.94 -25.75
C GLN A 230 -12.72 -30.99 -25.63
N GLY A 231 -13.30 -30.13 -24.81
CA GLY A 231 -14.75 -30.04 -24.60
C GLY A 231 -15.45 -29.19 -25.68
N PRO A 232 -16.77 -28.95 -25.51
CA PRO A 232 -17.55 -28.11 -26.40
C PRO A 232 -16.90 -26.75 -26.67
N ALA A 233 -17.08 -26.25 -27.89
CA ALA A 233 -16.49 -24.99 -28.32
C ALA A 233 -17.10 -23.80 -27.55
N SER A 234 -18.42 -23.80 -27.31
CA SER A 234 -19.08 -22.71 -26.59
C SER A 234 -18.92 -22.84 -25.07
N VAL A 235 -18.72 -21.72 -24.38
CA VAL A 235 -18.64 -21.63 -22.92
C VAL A 235 -19.94 -22.14 -22.27
N PRO A 236 -21.16 -21.75 -22.70
CA PRO A 236 -22.39 -22.29 -22.15
C PRO A 236 -22.46 -23.82 -22.19
N GLU A 237 -22.23 -24.42 -23.36
CA GLU A 237 -22.25 -25.89 -23.51
C GLU A 237 -21.17 -26.56 -22.67
N ARG A 238 -19.96 -25.98 -22.66
CA ARG A 238 -18.83 -26.53 -21.91
C ARG A 238 -19.08 -26.52 -20.41
N THR A 239 -19.59 -25.42 -19.86
CA THR A 239 -19.88 -25.33 -18.42
C THR A 239 -21.04 -26.23 -18.01
N ALA A 240 -22.08 -26.34 -18.84
CA ALA A 240 -23.19 -27.27 -18.61
C ALA A 240 -22.71 -28.73 -18.65
N ALA A 241 -21.86 -29.09 -19.62
CA ALA A 241 -21.30 -30.43 -19.72
C ALA A 241 -20.36 -30.77 -18.54
N LEU A 242 -19.56 -29.81 -18.09
CA LEU A 242 -18.73 -29.95 -16.88
C LEU A 242 -19.59 -30.19 -15.63
N THR A 243 -20.69 -29.45 -15.49
CA THR A 243 -21.65 -29.64 -14.39
C THR A 243 -22.22 -31.07 -14.39
N ALA A 244 -22.67 -31.56 -15.56
CA ALA A 244 -23.18 -32.92 -15.70
C ALA A 244 -22.14 -34.03 -15.37
N LEU A 245 -20.84 -33.72 -15.50
CA LEU A 245 -19.73 -34.62 -15.19
C LEU A 245 -19.28 -34.55 -13.73
N GLY A 246 -19.87 -33.67 -12.91
CA GLY A 246 -19.55 -33.54 -11.47
C GLY A 246 -18.75 -32.29 -11.10
N PHE A 247 -18.69 -31.27 -11.97
CA PHE A 247 -18.00 -30.00 -11.71
C PHE A 247 -18.99 -28.81 -11.72
N PRO A 248 -19.81 -28.63 -10.67
CA PRO A 248 -20.95 -27.72 -10.69
C PRO A 248 -20.61 -26.23 -10.63
N SER A 249 -19.44 -25.87 -10.11
CA SER A 249 -19.09 -24.47 -9.81
C SER A 249 -18.85 -23.62 -11.06
N THR A 250 -18.48 -24.22 -12.19
CA THR A 250 -18.07 -23.47 -13.39
C THR A 250 -19.19 -22.62 -13.98
N THR A 251 -20.42 -23.15 -14.02
CA THR A 251 -21.57 -22.43 -14.60
C THR A 251 -21.95 -21.20 -13.77
N ALA A 252 -21.97 -21.31 -12.44
CA ALA A 252 -22.40 -20.22 -11.56
C ALA A 252 -21.51 -18.96 -11.68
N TYR A 253 -20.24 -19.15 -11.98
CA TYR A 253 -19.25 -18.07 -12.06
C TYR A 253 -18.90 -17.64 -13.48
N SER A 254 -19.58 -18.14 -14.50
CA SER A 254 -19.33 -17.77 -15.90
C SER A 254 -20.43 -16.83 -16.41
N GLN A 255 -20.07 -15.60 -16.71
CA GLN A 255 -21.03 -14.56 -17.10
C GLN A 255 -20.68 -13.98 -18.47
N PRO A 256 -21.64 -13.86 -19.41
CA PRO A 256 -21.39 -13.17 -20.67
C PRO A 256 -21.27 -11.66 -20.43
N ILE A 257 -20.45 -10.99 -21.24
CA ILE A 257 -20.34 -9.53 -21.24
C ILE A 257 -20.50 -8.99 -22.66
N ALA A 258 -21.12 -7.82 -22.79
CA ALA A 258 -21.24 -7.11 -24.06
C ALA A 258 -20.26 -5.93 -24.16
N SER A 259 -19.74 -5.46 -23.02
CA SER A 259 -18.90 -4.26 -22.95
C SER A 259 -17.90 -4.30 -21.80
N VAL A 260 -16.94 -3.36 -21.82
CA VAL A 260 -16.02 -3.14 -20.70
C VAL A 260 -16.77 -2.75 -19.41
N ILE A 261 -17.91 -2.07 -19.53
CA ILE A 261 -18.76 -1.67 -18.39
C ILE A 261 -19.38 -2.90 -17.70
N ASP A 262 -19.78 -3.91 -18.47
CA ASP A 262 -20.27 -5.17 -17.88
C ASP A 262 -19.13 -5.92 -17.16
N ALA A 263 -17.94 -5.94 -17.76
CA ALA A 263 -16.75 -6.53 -17.13
C ALA A 263 -16.40 -5.82 -15.82
N GLU A 264 -16.45 -4.49 -15.80
CA GLU A 264 -16.21 -3.66 -14.62
C GLU A 264 -17.26 -3.94 -13.52
N ARG A 265 -18.54 -4.06 -13.89
CA ARG A 265 -19.61 -4.41 -12.95
C ARG A 265 -19.36 -5.76 -12.28
N TRP A 266 -18.99 -6.78 -13.04
CA TRP A 266 -18.67 -8.11 -12.48
C TRP A 266 -17.39 -8.08 -11.64
N ARG A 267 -16.38 -7.35 -12.09
CA ARG A 267 -15.13 -7.14 -11.33
C ARG A 267 -15.44 -6.53 -9.97
N GLU A 268 -16.22 -5.45 -9.93
CA GLU A 268 -16.57 -4.77 -8.68
C GLU A 268 -17.47 -5.61 -7.78
N HIS A 269 -18.44 -6.33 -8.37
CA HIS A 269 -19.29 -7.26 -7.63
C HIS A 269 -18.45 -8.31 -6.91
N TRP A 270 -17.59 -9.05 -7.62
CA TRP A 270 -16.76 -10.08 -6.99
C TRP A 270 -15.66 -9.51 -6.07
N TYR A 271 -15.24 -8.26 -6.25
CA TYR A 271 -14.28 -7.62 -5.35
C TYR A 271 -14.89 -7.31 -3.97
N ARG A 272 -16.19 -6.95 -3.93
CA ARG A 272 -16.87 -6.46 -2.72
C ARG A 272 -17.88 -7.43 -2.11
N SER A 273 -18.32 -8.44 -2.84
CA SER A 273 -19.27 -9.45 -2.37
C SER A 273 -18.57 -10.62 -1.70
N PRO A 274 -19.25 -11.31 -0.76
CA PRO A 274 -18.72 -12.53 -0.16
C PRO A 274 -18.55 -13.63 -1.21
N LEU A 275 -17.38 -14.26 -1.22
CA LEU A 275 -17.02 -15.40 -2.05
C LEU A 275 -16.52 -16.56 -1.19
N PRO A 276 -16.64 -17.81 -1.67
CA PRO A 276 -16.12 -18.97 -0.95
C PRO A 276 -14.60 -19.17 -1.10
N PHE A 277 -13.91 -18.18 -1.66
CA PHE A 277 -12.48 -18.21 -1.99
C PHE A 277 -11.89 -16.80 -2.10
N ALA A 278 -10.56 -16.71 -2.01
CA ALA A 278 -9.83 -15.52 -2.40
C ALA A 278 -9.78 -15.40 -3.93
N SER A 279 -9.77 -14.17 -4.44
CA SER A 279 -9.65 -13.87 -5.87
C SER A 279 -8.77 -12.65 -6.08
N ASP A 280 -7.93 -12.64 -7.12
CA ASP A 280 -7.00 -11.53 -7.40
C ASP A 280 -7.40 -10.68 -8.62
N GLY A 281 -8.61 -10.89 -9.13
CA GLY A 281 -9.19 -10.15 -10.25
C GLY A 281 -10.29 -10.93 -10.95
N ILE A 282 -10.45 -10.66 -12.24
CA ILE A 282 -11.32 -11.41 -13.14
C ILE A 282 -10.55 -11.91 -14.36
N VAL A 283 -11.00 -13.00 -14.95
CA VAL A 283 -10.51 -13.53 -16.23
C VAL A 283 -11.55 -13.20 -17.29
N LEU A 284 -11.13 -12.51 -18.35
CA LEU A 284 -11.95 -12.32 -19.55
C LEU A 284 -11.46 -13.31 -20.60
N ARG A 285 -12.38 -14.05 -21.22
CA ARG A 285 -12.06 -15.06 -22.22
C ARG A 285 -13.05 -15.01 -23.37
N GLN A 286 -12.55 -15.13 -24.59
CA GLN A 286 -13.42 -15.35 -25.74
C GLN A 286 -14.04 -16.74 -25.70
N ASN A 287 -15.25 -16.83 -26.23
CA ASN A 287 -15.93 -18.09 -26.45
C ASN A 287 -15.10 -19.02 -27.36
N GLN A 288 -14.58 -18.46 -28.46
CA GLN A 288 -13.73 -19.17 -29.40
C GLN A 288 -12.26 -19.15 -28.98
N ARG A 289 -11.59 -20.29 -29.18
CA ARG A 289 -10.18 -20.50 -28.90
C ARG A 289 -9.59 -21.53 -29.87
N PRO A 290 -8.26 -21.52 -30.11
CA PRO A 290 -7.61 -22.55 -30.90
C PRO A 290 -7.77 -23.95 -30.28
N ALA A 291 -7.63 -24.97 -31.12
CA ALA A 291 -7.55 -26.37 -30.70
C ALA A 291 -6.47 -26.56 -29.61
N ALA A 292 -6.73 -27.44 -28.66
CA ALA A 292 -5.94 -27.62 -27.44
C ALA A 292 -4.49 -28.03 -27.74
N GLU A 293 -4.25 -28.73 -28.84
CA GLU A 293 -2.95 -29.17 -29.32
C GLU A 293 -2.03 -28.01 -29.73
N ARG A 294 -2.61 -26.82 -29.99
CA ARG A 294 -1.86 -25.60 -30.35
C ARG A 294 -1.54 -24.73 -29.14
N TRP A 295 -1.97 -25.11 -27.95
CA TRP A 295 -1.70 -24.34 -26.74
C TRP A 295 -0.23 -24.43 -26.37
N GLN A 296 0.29 -23.33 -25.83
CA GLN A 296 1.70 -23.19 -25.48
C GLN A 296 1.79 -22.59 -24.09
N ALA A 297 2.90 -22.81 -23.39
CA ALA A 297 3.17 -22.25 -22.06
C ALA A 297 3.47 -20.74 -22.08
N ARG A 298 2.55 -19.97 -22.65
CA ARG A 298 2.58 -18.50 -22.74
C ARG A 298 1.17 -17.96 -22.88
N SER A 299 0.99 -16.71 -22.45
CA SER A 299 -0.31 -16.05 -22.44
C SER A 299 -1.01 -16.14 -23.80
N PRO A 300 -2.28 -16.55 -23.84
CA PRO A 300 -3.03 -16.66 -25.07
C PRO A 300 -3.62 -15.30 -25.47
N TYR A 301 -3.77 -15.06 -26.78
CA TYR A 301 -4.46 -13.85 -27.27
C TYR A 301 -5.97 -13.83 -26.94
N TRP A 302 -6.56 -14.99 -26.62
CA TRP A 302 -8.00 -15.19 -26.43
C TRP A 302 -8.46 -15.08 -24.97
N ALA A 303 -7.54 -14.91 -24.01
CA ALA A 303 -7.90 -14.66 -22.61
C ALA A 303 -6.91 -13.75 -21.90
N ILE A 304 -7.41 -12.93 -20.98
CA ILE A 304 -6.64 -11.99 -20.16
C ILE A 304 -7.10 -12.04 -18.71
N ALA A 305 -6.26 -11.58 -17.80
CA ALA A 305 -6.60 -11.31 -16.41
C ALA A 305 -6.70 -9.79 -16.19
N TRP A 306 -7.81 -9.30 -15.67
CA TRP A 306 -7.94 -7.93 -15.16
C TRP A 306 -7.89 -7.95 -13.64
N LYS A 307 -6.73 -7.56 -13.08
CA LYS A 307 -6.46 -7.64 -11.64
C LYS A 307 -7.23 -6.59 -10.82
N TYR A 308 -7.46 -6.90 -9.54
CA TYR A 308 -7.90 -5.90 -8.55
C TYR A 308 -6.80 -4.87 -8.25
N PRO A 309 -7.13 -3.72 -7.64
CA PRO A 309 -6.12 -2.79 -7.13
C PRO A 309 -5.23 -3.50 -6.10
N PHE A 310 -3.96 -3.12 -6.03
CA PHE A 310 -3.01 -3.74 -5.10
C PHE A 310 -3.40 -3.44 -3.64
N ALA A 311 -3.48 -4.46 -2.80
CA ALA A 311 -3.62 -4.29 -1.35
C ALA A 311 -2.32 -3.78 -0.71
N GLN A 312 -1.17 -4.14 -1.29
CA GLN A 312 0.16 -3.68 -0.91
C GLN A 312 0.93 -3.14 -2.11
N ALA A 313 1.62 -2.02 -1.92
CA ALA A 313 2.49 -1.44 -2.93
C ALA A 313 3.96 -1.52 -2.50
N LEU A 314 4.83 -1.81 -3.46
CA LEU A 314 6.28 -1.73 -3.32
C LEU A 314 6.72 -0.30 -3.65
N ALA A 315 7.26 0.40 -2.65
CA ALA A 315 7.68 1.79 -2.78
C ALA A 315 9.17 1.92 -2.51
N GLU A 316 9.84 2.81 -3.24
CA GLU A 316 11.23 3.17 -3.00
C GLU A 316 11.31 4.36 -2.04
N VAL A 317 12.15 4.25 -1.02
CA VAL A 317 12.42 5.35 -0.09
C VAL A 317 13.39 6.33 -0.74
N ARG A 318 12.94 7.57 -0.94
CA ARG A 318 13.80 8.68 -1.43
C ARG A 318 14.57 9.31 -0.29
N GLN A 319 13.88 9.66 0.79
CA GLN A 319 14.46 10.35 1.94
C GLN A 319 13.76 9.92 3.24
N VAL A 320 14.45 10.12 4.36
CA VAL A 320 13.92 9.90 5.70
C VAL A 320 13.94 11.24 6.43
N HIS A 321 12.75 11.74 6.78
CA HIS A 321 12.57 12.98 7.53
C HIS A 321 12.24 12.67 8.99
N PHE A 322 12.83 13.40 9.93
CA PHE A 322 12.52 13.26 11.35
C PHE A 322 11.69 14.45 11.82
N LYS A 323 10.39 14.22 12.08
CA LYS A 323 9.51 15.25 12.63
C LYS A 323 9.52 15.18 14.15
N ILE A 324 9.88 16.26 14.80
CA ILE A 324 9.83 16.38 16.26
C ILE A 324 8.50 17.04 16.63
N GLY A 325 7.67 16.32 17.40
CA GLY A 325 6.41 16.85 17.91
C GLY A 325 6.62 17.78 19.11
N ARG A 326 5.57 18.53 19.49
CA ARG A 326 5.59 19.48 20.62
C ARG A 326 6.18 18.91 21.91
N THR A 327 5.91 17.64 22.22
CA THR A 327 6.37 16.97 23.44
C THR A 327 7.79 16.38 23.32
N GLY A 328 8.51 16.64 22.23
CA GLY A 328 9.80 16.04 21.91
C GLY A 328 9.71 14.69 21.18
N ARG A 329 8.50 14.17 20.92
CA ARG A 329 8.34 12.86 20.26
C ARG A 329 8.84 12.91 18.81
N ILE A 330 9.91 12.16 18.54
CA ILE A 330 10.52 12.04 17.22
C ILE A 330 9.76 11.00 16.38
N THR A 331 9.23 11.43 15.24
CA THR A 331 8.46 10.62 14.29
C THR A 331 9.19 10.57 12.94
N PRO A 332 9.81 9.43 12.60
CA PRO A 332 10.39 9.23 11.27
C PRO A 332 9.29 9.11 10.22
N VAL A 333 9.41 9.86 9.14
CA VAL A 333 8.52 9.87 7.99
C VAL A 333 9.35 9.59 6.74
N LEU A 334 8.97 8.56 5.99
CA LEU A 334 9.60 8.23 4.72
C LEU A 334 8.97 9.08 3.63
N GLU A 335 9.81 9.74 2.84
CA GLU A 335 9.44 10.25 1.53
C GLU A 335 9.70 9.15 0.50
N LEU A 336 8.71 8.89 -0.35
CA LEU A 336 8.69 7.78 -1.29
C LEU A 336 8.70 8.27 -2.73
N THR A 337 9.28 7.49 -3.63
CA THR A 337 8.95 7.61 -5.06
C THR A 337 7.44 7.37 -5.21
N PRO A 338 6.69 8.29 -5.85
CA PRO A 338 5.24 8.23 -5.87
C PRO A 338 4.74 6.88 -6.39
N VAL A 339 3.96 6.18 -5.57
CA VAL A 339 3.38 4.88 -5.92
C VAL A 339 1.87 4.93 -5.83
N LYS A 340 1.19 4.28 -6.78
CA LYS A 340 -0.27 4.16 -6.74
C LYS A 340 -0.64 2.99 -5.83
N LEU A 341 -1.46 3.27 -4.82
CA LEU A 341 -2.04 2.28 -3.93
C LEU A 341 -3.55 2.55 -3.87
N ASP A 342 -4.33 1.58 -4.35
CA ASP A 342 -5.74 1.77 -4.69
C ASP A 342 -5.94 2.93 -5.70
N ASP A 343 -6.79 3.92 -5.39
CA ASP A 343 -7.03 5.12 -6.19
C ASP A 343 -6.09 6.30 -5.81
N ARG A 344 -5.15 6.10 -4.87
CA ARG A 344 -4.35 7.16 -4.27
C ARG A 344 -2.89 7.11 -4.71
N GLN A 345 -2.29 8.28 -4.87
CA GLN A 345 -0.83 8.40 -5.03
C GLN A 345 -0.19 8.64 -3.66
N ILE A 346 0.57 7.66 -3.17
CA ILE A 346 1.27 7.75 -1.89
C ILE A 346 2.68 8.29 -2.11
N ARG A 347 3.03 9.35 -1.38
CA ARG A 347 4.37 9.97 -1.39
C ARG A 347 5.04 9.97 -0.03
N HIS A 348 4.26 9.81 1.05
CA HIS A 348 4.76 9.84 2.41
C HIS A 348 4.13 8.72 3.24
N VAL A 349 4.92 8.12 4.11
CA VAL A 349 4.42 7.15 5.10
C VAL A 349 5.17 7.30 6.42
N SER A 350 4.44 7.27 7.54
CA SER A 350 5.05 7.30 8.87
C SER A 350 5.59 5.92 9.24
N VAL A 351 6.80 5.88 9.81
CA VAL A 351 7.36 4.66 10.41
C VAL A 351 6.80 4.44 11.83
N GLY A 352 6.27 5.49 12.46
CA GLY A 352 5.77 5.48 13.84
C GLY A 352 6.79 6.06 14.81
N SER A 353 7.46 5.21 15.59
CA SER A 353 8.47 5.64 16.58
C SER A 353 9.89 5.61 16.02
N LEU A 354 10.76 6.43 16.62
CA LEU A 354 12.21 6.40 16.34
C LEU A 354 12.80 5.00 16.56
N GLN A 355 12.42 4.33 17.65
CA GLN A 355 12.87 2.97 17.96
C GLN A 355 12.47 1.95 16.87
N ARG A 356 11.24 2.05 16.33
CA ARG A 356 10.79 1.18 15.25
C ARG A 356 11.62 1.41 13.99
N TRP A 357 11.90 2.66 13.65
CA TRP A 357 12.78 2.99 12.51
C TRP A 357 14.20 2.46 12.72
N GLN A 358 14.79 2.63 13.91
CA GLN A 358 16.12 2.10 14.24
C GLN A 358 16.17 0.57 14.10
N THR A 359 15.14 -0.13 14.55
CA THR A 359 15.04 -1.59 14.44
C THR A 359 14.93 -2.06 12.98
N LEU A 360 14.20 -1.31 12.15
CA LEU A 360 14.05 -1.62 10.73
C LEU A 360 15.24 -1.17 9.88
N ASP A 361 16.04 -0.21 10.39
CA ASP A 361 17.17 0.44 9.72
C ASP A 361 16.80 0.86 8.29
N ILE A 362 15.79 1.72 8.14
CA ILE A 362 15.30 2.12 6.81
C ILE A 362 16.12 3.31 6.31
N ARG A 363 16.66 3.20 5.09
CA ARG A 363 17.49 4.24 4.47
C ARG A 363 17.01 4.58 3.06
N PRO A 364 17.41 5.74 2.50
CA PRO A 364 17.26 6.04 1.09
C PRO A 364 17.71 4.88 0.20
N GLY A 365 16.95 4.61 -0.86
CA GLY A 365 17.16 3.51 -1.79
C GLY A 365 16.49 2.19 -1.39
N ASP A 366 16.11 2.00 -0.12
CA ASP A 366 15.41 0.79 0.30
C ASP A 366 14.03 0.68 -0.36
N GLN A 367 13.62 -0.53 -0.70
CA GLN A 367 12.27 -0.84 -1.16
C GLN A 367 11.45 -1.34 0.03
N VAL A 368 10.32 -0.67 0.29
CA VAL A 368 9.42 -0.96 1.40
C VAL A 368 8.04 -1.36 0.90
N ALA A 369 7.40 -2.26 1.64
CA ALA A 369 5.99 -2.59 1.42
C ALA A 369 5.12 -1.62 2.22
N ILE A 370 4.12 -1.04 1.55
CA ILE A 370 3.11 -0.18 2.17
C ILE A 370 1.70 -0.69 1.89
N SER A 371 0.79 -0.49 2.83
CA SER A 371 -0.64 -0.82 2.71
C SER A 371 -1.52 0.34 3.20
N LEU A 372 -2.84 0.25 3.00
CA LEU A 372 -3.80 1.18 3.62
C LEU A 372 -4.41 0.54 4.87
N ALA A 373 -4.19 1.14 6.04
CA ALA A 373 -4.91 0.80 7.26
C ALA A 373 -6.33 1.41 7.21
N GLY A 374 -7.35 0.58 7.48
CA GLY A 374 -8.75 1.01 7.40
C GLY A 374 -9.13 1.61 6.03
N LEU A 375 -8.47 1.14 4.95
CA LEU A 375 -8.63 1.60 3.57
C LEU A 375 -8.31 3.09 3.34
N THR A 376 -7.69 3.78 4.30
CA THR A 376 -7.49 5.24 4.20
C THR A 376 -6.09 5.73 4.55
N ILE A 377 -5.46 5.15 5.57
CA ILE A 377 -4.20 5.67 6.12
C ILE A 377 -3.03 4.83 5.61
N PRO A 378 -2.07 5.40 4.86
CA PRO A 378 -0.86 4.69 4.45
C PRO A 378 -0.09 4.18 5.67
N ARG A 379 0.30 2.91 5.62
CA ARG A 379 1.02 2.21 6.68
C ARG A 379 2.23 1.50 6.09
N LEU A 380 3.36 1.63 6.79
CA LEU A 380 4.55 0.83 6.52
C LEU A 380 4.39 -0.58 7.09
N ASP A 381 4.59 -1.59 6.24
CA ASP A 381 4.53 -3.00 6.61
C ASP A 381 5.91 -3.55 6.96
N ARG A 382 6.83 -3.54 5.99
CA ARG A 382 8.17 -4.12 6.11
C ARG A 382 9.14 -3.56 5.07
N VAL A 383 10.42 -3.80 5.29
CA VAL A 383 11.46 -3.64 4.26
C VAL A 383 11.46 -4.90 3.39
N VAL A 384 11.40 -4.73 2.07
CA VAL A 384 11.37 -5.81 1.07
C VAL A 384 12.75 -6.03 0.48
N LEU A 385 13.45 -4.95 0.13
CA LEU A 385 14.80 -4.99 -0.41
C LEU A 385 15.61 -3.84 0.20
N ARG A 386 16.84 -4.14 0.62
CA ARG A 386 17.79 -3.13 1.09
C ARG A 386 18.71 -2.69 -0.04
N SER A 387 18.92 -1.38 -0.18
CA SER A 387 19.89 -0.84 -1.14
C SER A 387 21.30 -1.34 -0.83
N SER A 388 22.12 -1.45 -1.88
CA SER A 388 23.56 -1.70 -1.81
C SER A 388 24.34 -0.51 -1.26
N GLU A 389 23.98 0.71 -1.64
CA GLU A 389 24.62 1.93 -1.15
C GLU A 389 23.76 2.53 -0.04
N ARG A 390 24.24 2.43 1.20
CA ARG A 390 23.50 2.83 2.39
C ARG A 390 24.17 4.02 3.05
N ALA A 391 23.77 5.22 2.65
CA ALA A 391 24.21 6.45 3.30
C ALA A 391 23.94 6.39 4.82
N GLU A 392 24.86 6.93 5.61
CA GLU A 392 24.62 7.11 7.04
C GLU A 392 23.56 8.19 7.25
N LEU A 393 22.65 7.94 8.19
CA LEU A 393 21.61 8.89 8.56
C LEU A 393 21.83 9.33 10.00
N ASN A 394 22.03 10.63 10.18
CA ASN A 394 22.11 11.24 11.50
C ASN A 394 20.70 11.47 12.02
N ALA A 395 20.22 10.50 12.81
CA ALA A 395 18.97 10.66 13.52
C ALA A 395 19.14 11.64 14.70
N PRO A 396 18.17 12.52 14.96
CA PRO A 396 18.19 13.39 16.13
C PRO A 396 18.26 12.57 17.43
N ARG A 397 19.06 13.02 18.40
CA ARG A 397 19.17 12.35 19.70
C ARG A 397 17.92 12.60 20.52
N ALA A 398 17.32 11.55 21.08
CA ALA A 398 16.07 11.65 21.81
C ALA A 398 16.18 12.53 23.07
N GLU A 399 17.36 12.62 23.68
CA GLU A 399 17.64 13.44 24.86
C GLU A 399 17.57 14.95 24.60
N ASP A 400 17.82 15.38 23.37
CA ASP A 400 17.80 16.80 22.99
C ASP A 400 16.36 17.36 22.88
N PHE A 401 15.35 16.48 22.83
CA PHE A 401 13.97 16.84 22.56
C PHE A 401 13.01 16.31 23.64
N HIS A 402 12.43 17.22 24.40
CA HIS A 402 11.48 16.94 25.48
C HIS A 402 10.38 18.00 25.55
N SER A 403 9.41 17.88 26.46
CA SER A 403 8.26 18.80 26.55
C SER A 403 8.62 20.26 26.87
N LEU A 404 9.85 20.54 27.29
CA LEU A 404 10.36 21.86 27.66
C LEU A 404 11.55 22.32 26.78
N SER A 405 11.88 21.61 25.70
CA SER A 405 12.90 22.03 24.74
C SER A 405 12.31 22.85 23.59
N CYS A 406 13.17 23.55 22.84
CA CYS A 406 12.83 24.20 21.58
C CYS A 406 11.68 25.21 21.67
N TRP A 407 11.82 26.19 22.56
CA TRP A 407 10.92 27.35 22.68
C TRP A 407 11.21 28.46 21.66
N GLN A 408 12.26 28.29 20.86
CA GLN A 408 12.73 29.20 19.81
C GLN A 408 13.12 28.37 18.57
N PRO A 409 13.10 28.94 17.34
CA PRO A 409 13.47 28.24 16.11
C PRO A 409 14.98 28.25 15.89
N THR A 410 15.76 27.81 16.88
CA THR A 410 17.20 27.63 16.71
C THR A 410 17.50 26.41 15.83
N PRO A 411 18.70 26.32 15.23
CA PRO A 411 19.09 25.16 14.43
C PRO A 411 18.85 23.83 15.15
N GLY A 412 18.06 22.95 14.55
CA GLY A 412 17.64 21.66 15.10
C GLY A 412 16.32 21.68 15.87
N CYS A 413 15.83 22.85 16.29
CA CYS A 413 14.60 23.03 17.07
C CYS A 413 13.38 23.45 16.24
N GLU A 414 13.56 23.74 14.95
CA GLU A 414 12.53 24.30 14.07
C GLU A 414 11.29 23.42 14.00
N SER A 415 11.46 22.09 13.90
CA SER A 415 10.33 21.16 13.85
C SER A 415 9.50 21.17 15.13
N GLN A 416 10.14 21.20 16.30
CA GLN A 416 9.43 21.20 17.57
C GLN A 416 8.77 22.56 17.83
N PHE A 417 9.45 23.64 17.48
CA PHE A 417 8.92 25.00 17.59
C PHE A 417 7.69 25.20 16.70
N LEU A 418 7.74 24.77 15.44
CA LEU A 418 6.59 24.77 14.54
C LEU A 418 5.42 23.92 15.10
N ALA A 419 5.73 22.79 15.74
CA ALA A 419 4.71 21.96 16.40
C ALA A 419 4.08 22.66 17.62
N ARG A 420 4.84 23.49 18.35
CA ARG A 420 4.32 24.34 19.44
C ARG A 420 3.37 25.42 18.90
N LEU A 421 3.78 26.14 17.86
CA LEU A 421 2.94 27.15 17.19
C LEU A 421 1.64 26.54 16.64
N THR A 422 1.74 25.39 15.97
CA THR A 422 0.58 24.66 15.43
C THR A 422 -0.37 24.22 16.55
N TRP A 423 0.16 23.79 17.70
CA TRP A 423 -0.66 23.45 18.85
C TRP A 423 -1.33 24.69 19.46
N LEU A 424 -0.59 25.79 19.60
CA LEU A 424 -1.10 27.07 20.10
C LEU A 424 -2.30 27.56 19.29
N SER A 425 -2.25 27.47 17.95
CA SER A 425 -3.38 27.88 17.09
C SER A 425 -4.52 26.86 17.00
N SER A 426 -4.30 25.61 17.43
CA SER A 426 -5.27 24.52 17.28
C SER A 426 -6.59 24.77 18.03
N LYS A 427 -7.61 23.97 17.71
CA LYS A 427 -8.91 24.00 18.41
C LYS A 427 -8.78 23.77 19.92
N GLN A 428 -7.74 23.05 20.35
CA GLN A 428 -7.46 22.74 21.76
C GLN A 428 -6.61 23.81 22.45
N GLY A 429 -5.94 24.68 21.69
CA GLY A 429 -5.19 25.84 22.18
C GLY A 429 -6.07 27.11 22.18
N LEU A 430 -5.67 28.12 21.41
CA LEU A 430 -6.40 29.40 21.28
C LEU A 430 -7.52 29.37 20.23
N ALA A 431 -7.67 28.28 19.49
CA ALA A 431 -8.65 28.10 18.42
C ALA A 431 -8.63 29.27 17.43
N LEU A 432 -7.47 29.51 16.82
CA LEU A 432 -7.27 30.61 15.87
C LEU A 432 -7.82 30.21 14.50
N PRO A 433 -8.87 30.88 13.99
CA PRO A 433 -9.44 30.53 12.70
C PRO A 433 -8.45 30.83 11.58
N ASN A 434 -8.36 29.93 10.59
CA ASN A 434 -7.48 30.07 9.42
C ASN A 434 -5.96 30.12 9.73
N VAL A 435 -5.53 29.74 10.93
CA VAL A 435 -4.10 29.66 11.31
C VAL A 435 -3.68 28.21 11.47
N GLY A 436 -3.15 27.63 10.39
CA GLY A 436 -2.67 26.24 10.34
C GLY A 436 -1.14 26.11 10.23
N PRO A 437 -0.62 24.88 10.13
CA PRO A 437 0.82 24.62 9.98
C PRO A 437 1.46 25.43 8.85
N GLY A 438 0.83 25.47 7.67
CA GLY A 438 1.34 26.23 6.53
C GLY A 438 1.34 27.75 6.73
N THR A 439 0.48 28.28 7.62
CA THR A 439 0.53 29.70 8.01
C THR A 439 1.76 29.97 8.88
N TRP A 440 2.02 29.09 9.85
CA TRP A 440 3.19 29.19 10.72
C TRP A 440 4.51 28.99 9.97
N GLU A 441 4.58 28.05 9.02
CA GLU A 441 5.74 27.85 8.16
C GLU A 441 6.11 29.12 7.39
N LYS A 442 5.12 29.81 6.80
CA LYS A 442 5.34 31.10 6.12
C LYS A 442 5.85 32.19 7.08
N LEU A 443 5.25 32.29 8.27
CA LEU A 443 5.67 33.28 9.26
C LEU A 443 7.10 32.99 9.76
N LEU A 444 7.44 31.73 10.02
CA LEU A 444 8.79 31.31 10.42
C LEU A 444 9.83 31.62 9.34
N ALA A 445 9.48 31.41 8.07
CA ALA A 445 10.37 31.70 6.94
C ALA A 445 10.79 33.18 6.86
N THR A 446 10.04 34.10 7.49
CA THR A 446 10.43 35.52 7.55
C THR A 446 11.54 35.83 8.57
N GLY A 447 11.86 34.90 9.47
CA GLY A 447 12.79 35.13 10.57
C GLY A 447 12.26 36.07 11.68
N ARG A 448 10.98 36.48 11.61
CA ARG A 448 10.38 37.38 12.61
C ARG A 448 9.80 36.68 13.84
N LEU A 449 9.69 35.36 13.83
CA LEU A 449 9.20 34.58 14.97
C LEU A 449 10.38 33.94 15.70
N ASN A 450 11.06 34.68 16.56
CA ASN A 450 12.17 34.18 17.39
C ASN A 450 11.67 33.52 18.69
N GLY A 451 10.47 33.88 19.15
CA GLY A 451 9.77 33.32 20.29
C GLY A 451 8.33 32.89 19.98
N LEU A 452 7.75 32.07 20.86
CA LEU A 452 6.42 31.48 20.66
C LEU A 452 5.29 32.52 20.60
N LEU A 453 5.54 33.74 21.12
CA LEU A 453 4.55 34.81 21.29
C LEU A 453 4.81 36.04 20.42
N ASP A 454 5.87 36.05 19.60
CA ASP A 454 6.24 37.21 18.76
C ASP A 454 5.14 37.60 17.76
N TRP A 455 4.27 36.65 17.41
CA TRP A 455 3.10 36.92 16.58
C TRP A 455 2.11 37.89 17.22
N LEU A 456 2.15 38.09 18.55
CA LEU A 456 1.28 39.03 19.25
C LEU A 456 1.50 40.46 18.77
N THR A 457 2.71 40.83 18.35
CA THR A 457 3.02 42.21 17.95
C THR A 457 2.84 42.47 16.45
N LEU A 458 2.58 41.43 15.65
CA LEU A 458 2.43 41.55 14.20
C LEU A 458 1.12 42.26 13.84
N ASP A 459 1.22 43.28 13.00
CA ASP A 459 0.05 44.01 12.50
C ASP A 459 -0.36 43.58 11.07
N ALA A 460 -1.51 44.08 10.61
CA ALA A 460 -2.05 43.73 9.30
C ALA A 460 -1.19 44.21 8.13
N GLN A 461 -0.47 45.33 8.29
CA GLN A 461 0.40 45.88 7.25
C GLN A 461 1.64 45.00 7.11
N GLU A 462 2.27 44.64 8.21
CA GLU A 462 3.42 43.74 8.25
C GLU A 462 3.10 42.34 7.72
N LEU A 463 1.90 41.84 8.00
CA LEU A 463 1.45 40.55 7.49
C LEU A 463 1.19 40.58 5.98
N ALA A 464 0.77 41.73 5.44
CA ALA A 464 0.52 41.89 4.01
C ALA A 464 1.81 41.96 3.18
N THR A 465 2.97 42.22 3.80
CA THR A 465 4.27 42.20 3.10
C THR A 465 4.88 40.80 2.98
N ILE A 466 4.24 39.77 3.53
CA ILE A 466 4.79 38.41 3.54
C ILE A 466 4.28 37.63 2.34
N ASP A 467 5.21 37.02 1.60
CA ASP A 467 4.89 36.19 0.45
C ASP A 467 3.90 35.07 0.79
N GLY A 468 2.82 35.02 0.02
CA GLY A 468 1.75 34.05 0.21
C GLY A 468 0.63 34.50 1.18
N PHE A 469 0.65 35.75 1.66
CA PHE A 469 -0.51 36.43 2.23
C PHE A 469 -0.93 37.61 1.33
N GLY A 470 -2.15 37.58 0.81
CA GLY A 470 -2.78 38.78 0.24
C GLY A 470 -3.40 39.66 1.34
N GLU A 471 -3.72 40.92 1.00
CA GLU A 471 -4.28 41.91 1.94
C GLU A 471 -5.45 41.35 2.78
N ARG A 472 -6.41 40.67 2.13
CA ARG A 472 -7.56 40.08 2.82
C ARG A 472 -7.18 38.96 3.79
N SER A 473 -6.20 38.13 3.44
CA SER A 473 -5.71 37.08 4.35
C SER A 473 -4.91 37.66 5.50
N ALA A 474 -4.11 38.70 5.26
CA ALA A 474 -3.36 39.41 6.29
C ALA A 474 -4.29 40.06 7.32
N ALA A 475 -5.34 40.76 6.86
CA ALA A 475 -6.36 41.33 7.74
C ALA A 475 -7.10 40.27 8.58
N ARG A 476 -7.46 39.12 7.98
CA ARG A 476 -8.07 37.99 8.72
C ARG A 476 -7.12 37.38 9.75
N LEU A 477 -5.84 37.30 9.43
CA LEU A 477 -4.83 36.77 10.33
C LEU A 477 -4.61 37.72 11.53
N ALA A 478 -4.51 39.02 11.28
CA ALA A 478 -4.44 40.05 12.31
C ALA A 478 -5.68 40.03 13.23
N ASP A 479 -6.90 39.95 12.67
CA ASP A 479 -8.13 39.81 13.47
C ASP A 479 -8.11 38.52 14.32
N SER A 480 -7.61 37.41 13.77
CA SER A 480 -7.47 36.15 14.50
C SER A 480 -6.50 36.28 15.68
N PHE A 481 -5.37 36.98 15.50
CA PHE A 481 -4.40 37.26 16.55
C PHE A 481 -4.97 38.21 17.62
N ASN A 482 -5.71 39.24 17.23
CA ASN A 482 -6.35 40.16 18.18
C ASN A 482 -7.41 39.44 19.04
N ARG A 483 -8.23 38.58 18.42
CA ARG A 483 -9.20 37.76 19.16
C ARG A 483 -8.55 36.76 20.11
N ALA A 484 -7.35 36.28 19.78
CA ALA A 484 -6.58 35.38 20.63
C ALA A 484 -6.32 35.99 22.01
N ARG A 485 -6.08 37.30 22.07
CA ARG A 485 -5.78 38.02 23.32
C ARG A 485 -6.93 37.98 24.32
N GLN A 486 -8.17 37.88 23.83
CA GLN A 486 -9.38 37.81 24.66
C GLN A 486 -9.73 36.38 25.08
N ARG A 487 -8.88 35.38 24.80
CA ARG A 487 -9.14 33.99 25.19
C ARG A 487 -8.95 33.81 26.70
N PRO A 488 -9.79 32.98 27.35
CA PRO A 488 -9.67 32.72 28.78
C PRO A 488 -8.30 32.14 29.17
N PHE A 489 -7.85 32.43 30.39
CA PHE A 489 -6.61 31.93 30.98
C PHE A 489 -6.36 30.42 30.75
N ALA A 490 -7.39 29.59 30.95
CA ALA A 490 -7.28 28.14 30.74
C ALA A 490 -6.92 27.73 29.29
N HIS A 491 -7.34 28.52 28.29
CA HIS A 491 -6.95 28.28 26.89
C HIS A 491 -5.50 28.67 26.64
N TRP A 492 -5.03 29.75 27.26
CA TRP A 492 -3.62 30.15 27.21
C TRP A 492 -2.70 29.10 27.86
N LEU A 493 -3.05 28.58 29.03
CA LEU A 493 -2.32 27.47 29.66
C LEU A 493 -2.20 26.27 28.71
N LYS A 494 -3.32 25.86 28.09
CA LYS A 494 -3.32 24.79 27.08
C LYS A 494 -2.44 25.15 25.90
N ALA A 495 -2.54 26.37 25.37
CA ALA A 495 -1.81 26.83 24.19
C ALA A 495 -0.28 26.89 24.41
N LEU A 496 0.17 27.30 25.60
CA LEU A 496 1.58 27.22 26.02
C LEU A 496 2.06 25.77 26.19
N GLY A 497 1.14 24.81 26.21
CA GLY A 497 1.44 23.39 26.22
C GLY A 497 1.56 22.79 27.61
N LEU A 498 0.85 23.36 28.61
CA LEU A 498 0.76 22.83 29.97
C LEU A 498 0.55 21.30 29.94
N PRO A 499 1.32 20.52 30.71
CA PRO A 499 1.12 19.08 30.83
C PRO A 499 -0.33 18.74 31.20
N PRO A 500 -0.86 17.56 30.84
CA PRO A 500 -2.22 17.18 31.19
C PRO A 500 -2.46 17.30 32.70
N THR A 501 -3.52 18.00 33.10
CA THR A 501 -3.82 18.32 34.51
C THR A 501 -4.88 17.41 35.13
N GLY A 502 -5.45 16.47 34.37
CA GLY A 502 -6.56 15.63 34.85
C GLY A 502 -7.76 16.50 35.25
N GLN A 503 -8.21 16.35 36.50
CA GLN A 503 -9.31 17.13 37.09
C GLN A 503 -8.82 18.22 38.05
N ALA A 504 -7.51 18.50 38.10
CA ALA A 504 -6.95 19.47 39.04
C ALA A 504 -7.53 20.87 38.84
N HIS A 505 -7.81 21.56 39.96
CA HIS A 505 -8.36 22.90 39.92
C HIS A 505 -7.28 23.93 39.58
N LEU A 506 -7.34 24.49 38.37
CA LEU A 506 -6.31 25.41 37.87
C LEU A 506 -6.45 26.86 38.38
N GLY A 507 -7.63 27.26 38.84
CA GLY A 507 -7.92 28.65 39.17
C GLY A 507 -7.68 29.60 37.98
N ASP A 508 -7.59 30.89 38.29
CA ASP A 508 -7.54 31.98 37.29
C ASP A 508 -6.24 32.79 37.32
N SER A 509 -5.19 32.29 38.00
CA SER A 509 -3.94 33.02 38.19
C SER A 509 -2.70 32.16 37.98
N TRP A 510 -1.81 32.60 37.09
CA TRP A 510 -0.49 32.01 36.85
C TRP A 510 0.34 31.93 38.12
N LEU A 511 0.37 33.00 38.92
CA LEU A 511 1.18 33.10 40.13
C LEU A 511 0.84 31.98 41.13
N VAL A 512 -0.45 31.71 41.31
CA VAL A 512 -0.92 30.65 42.22
C VAL A 512 -0.45 29.27 41.75
N LEU A 513 -0.53 29.01 40.45
CA LEU A 513 -0.08 27.74 39.88
C LEU A 513 1.44 27.58 39.92
N ALA A 514 2.17 28.66 39.66
CA ALA A 514 3.62 28.66 39.65
C ALA A 514 4.24 28.43 41.04
N GLN A 515 3.53 28.80 42.11
CA GLN A 515 3.96 28.55 43.49
C GLN A 515 3.75 27.11 43.95
N ARG A 516 2.98 26.29 43.22
CA ARG A 516 2.72 24.90 43.62
C ARG A 516 3.97 24.03 43.52
N ASP A 517 4.32 23.36 44.61
CA ASP A 517 5.35 22.34 44.63
C ASP A 517 4.85 20.97 44.13
N ILE A 518 5.75 19.99 44.08
CA ILE A 518 5.45 18.64 43.57
C ILE A 518 4.40 17.94 44.43
N GLU A 519 4.45 18.08 45.76
CA GLU A 519 3.51 17.41 46.66
C GLU A 519 2.12 18.04 46.59
N GLN A 520 2.05 19.37 46.46
CA GLN A 520 0.81 20.09 46.21
C GLN A 520 0.17 19.67 44.88
N TRP A 521 0.96 19.51 43.81
CA TRP A 521 0.44 18.97 42.55
C TRP A 521 -0.02 17.52 42.67
N ARG A 522 0.69 16.69 43.43
CA ARG A 522 0.35 15.28 43.65
C ARG A 522 -0.92 15.09 44.50
N ALA A 523 -1.26 16.06 45.36
CA ALA A 523 -2.47 16.03 46.15
C ALA A 523 -3.76 16.24 45.33
N GLU A 524 -3.63 16.74 44.10
CA GLU A 524 -4.76 16.95 43.18
C GLU A 524 -5.26 15.63 42.57
N ALA A 525 -6.56 15.57 42.27
CA ALA A 525 -7.19 14.41 41.68
C ALA A 525 -6.59 14.06 40.30
N ASP A 526 -6.36 12.76 40.07
CA ASP A 526 -5.76 12.21 38.84
C ASP A 526 -4.34 12.71 38.53
N ILE A 527 -3.57 13.20 39.52
CA ILE A 527 -2.16 13.57 39.33
C ILE A 527 -1.21 12.57 40.02
N GLY A 528 -0.60 11.70 39.21
CA GLY A 528 0.48 10.82 39.66
C GLY A 528 1.86 11.51 39.75
N PRO A 529 2.87 10.86 40.35
CA PRO A 529 4.18 11.46 40.63
C PRO A 529 4.90 12.00 39.38
N GLY A 530 4.84 11.27 38.26
CA GLY A 530 5.44 11.73 37.00
C GLY A 530 4.78 12.99 36.43
N ARG A 531 3.46 13.13 36.58
CA ARG A 531 2.70 14.29 36.12
C ARG A 531 2.92 15.50 37.03
N ALA A 532 2.97 15.29 38.34
CA ALA A 532 3.32 16.33 39.31
C ALA A 532 4.71 16.92 39.04
N ALA A 533 5.70 16.05 38.77
CA ALA A 533 7.04 16.48 38.39
C ALA A 533 7.05 17.29 37.08
N GLN A 534 6.30 16.87 36.06
CA GLN A 534 6.17 17.60 34.80
C GLN A 534 5.51 18.97 34.97
N LEU A 535 4.44 19.07 35.77
CA LEU A 535 3.76 20.33 36.05
C LEU A 535 4.67 21.30 36.81
N SER A 536 5.33 20.81 37.87
CA SER A 536 6.28 21.62 38.64
C SER A 536 7.45 22.09 37.76
N ALA A 537 8.01 21.21 36.91
CA ALA A 537 9.07 21.57 35.99
C ALA A 537 8.62 22.61 34.95
N PHE A 538 7.39 22.51 34.43
CA PHE A 538 6.84 23.47 33.47
C PHE A 538 6.77 24.89 34.04
N PHE A 539 6.22 25.07 35.24
CA PHE A 539 6.11 26.39 35.84
C PHE A 539 7.44 26.99 36.33
N ARG A 540 8.48 26.15 36.49
CA ARG A 540 9.83 26.58 36.92
C ARG A 540 10.81 26.73 35.76
N ASP A 541 10.40 26.38 34.55
CA ASP A 541 11.26 26.47 33.37
C ASP A 541 11.51 27.95 32.99
N PRO A 542 12.77 28.39 32.84
CA PRO A 542 13.08 29.79 32.56
C PRO A 542 12.44 30.34 31.28
N GLN A 543 12.31 29.51 30.25
CA GLN A 543 11.68 29.94 28.99
C GLN A 543 10.19 30.12 29.18
N VAL A 544 9.54 29.20 29.92
CA VAL A 544 8.11 29.30 30.25
C VAL A 544 7.82 30.52 31.13
N LEU A 545 8.69 30.82 32.09
CA LEU A 545 8.59 32.04 32.90
C LEU A 545 8.67 33.30 32.01
N GLY A 546 9.63 33.36 31.08
CA GLY A 546 9.72 34.48 30.14
C GLY A 546 8.48 34.65 29.25
N LEU A 547 7.85 33.54 28.84
CA LEU A 547 6.56 33.59 28.12
C LEU A 547 5.45 34.15 29.01
N SER A 548 5.42 33.79 30.29
CA SER A 548 4.43 34.32 31.24
C SER A 548 4.57 35.84 31.44
N GLU A 549 5.80 36.34 31.53
CA GLU A 549 6.08 37.77 31.64
C GLU A 549 5.66 38.51 30.36
N THR A 550 5.93 37.93 29.19
CA THR A 550 5.50 38.50 27.90
C THR A 550 3.97 38.59 27.80
N LEU A 551 3.23 37.59 28.31
CA LEU A 551 1.76 37.62 28.32
C LEU A 551 1.21 38.65 29.31
N ARG A 552 1.84 38.78 30.48
CA ARG A 552 1.49 39.82 31.46
C ARG A 552 1.70 41.21 30.88
N ASP A 553 2.84 41.46 30.24
CA ASP A 553 3.17 42.75 29.63
C ASP A 553 2.24 43.06 28.43
N ALA A 554 1.72 42.02 27.76
CA ALA A 554 0.69 42.13 26.73
C ALA A 554 -0.74 42.30 27.27
N GLY A 555 -0.93 42.30 28.60
CA GLY A 555 -2.22 42.48 29.26
C GLY A 555 -3.18 41.30 29.11
N ILE A 556 -2.67 40.08 29.06
CA ILE A 556 -3.49 38.86 28.94
C ILE A 556 -4.00 38.43 30.32
N ASP A 557 -5.32 38.33 30.46
CA ASP A 557 -5.97 37.96 31.73
C ASP A 557 -5.42 36.63 32.31
N GLY A 558 -5.01 36.69 33.58
CA GLY A 558 -4.52 35.55 34.36
C GLY A 558 -3.00 35.40 34.42
N PHE A 559 -2.24 36.20 33.66
CA PHE A 559 -0.77 36.31 33.72
C PHE A 559 -0.37 37.65 34.34
#